data_AF-A0A7K8IL33-F1
#
_entry.id   AF-A0A7K8IL33-F1
#
_cell.length_a   1.000
_cell.length_b   1.000
_cell.length_c   1.000
_cell.angle_alpha   90.00
_cell.angle_beta   90.00
_cell.angle_gamma   90.00
#
_symmetry.space_group_name_H-M   'P 1'
#
loop_
_entity.id
_entity.type
_entity.pdbx_description
1 polymer ?
#
loop_
_entity_poly.entity_id
_entity_poly.type
_entity_poly.pdbx_seq_one_letter_code
_entity_poly.pdbx_strand_id
1 'polypeptide(L)'
;PRREAQKLRFGQWLLNAISSGSYRGLSWIDPAHTTFRVPWKHNARKDITSSDVEVFKVGGMSVTSSDLEGPHAHPPAPPGLGKGQWAWKTNFRCALSSTHMFKLEDDHSKRGDDPHKVF
;
A
#
# COMPACT_ATOMS: atom_id res chain seq x y z
N PRO A 1 -5.72 1.25 22.14
CA PRO A 1 -5.39 2.68 21.91
C PRO A 1 -4.43 2.93 20.73
N ARG A 2 -3.18 2.42 20.75
CA ARG A 2 -2.15 2.72 19.71
C ARG A 2 -2.39 2.03 18.35
N ARG A 3 -2.84 0.78 18.36
CA ARG A 3 -3.13 -0.01 17.14
C ARG A 3 -4.32 0.53 16.33
N GLU A 4 -5.36 1.00 17.00
CA GLU A 4 -6.53 1.61 16.33
C GLU A 4 -6.15 2.94 15.65
N ALA A 5 -5.32 3.76 16.29
CA ALA A 5 -4.82 4.98 15.69
C ALA A 5 -3.93 4.71 14.45
N GLN A 6 -3.17 3.62 14.44
CA GLN A 6 -2.37 3.20 13.26
C GLN A 6 -3.26 2.76 12.08
N LYS A 7 -4.34 2.01 12.35
CA LYS A 7 -5.31 1.61 11.31
C LYS A 7 -5.96 2.82 10.65
N LEU A 8 -6.42 3.78 11.45
CA LEU A 8 -7.05 5.01 10.97
C LEU A 8 -6.08 5.86 10.14
N ARG A 9 -4.82 5.98 10.55
CA ARG A 9 -3.80 6.72 9.79
C ARG A 9 -3.50 6.06 8.44
N PHE A 10 -3.34 4.73 8.40
CA PHE A 10 -3.13 4.03 7.14
C PHE A 10 -4.33 4.17 6.21
N GLY A 11 -5.55 3.98 6.74
CA GLY A 11 -6.79 4.14 5.97
C GLY A 11 -6.91 5.54 5.37
N GLN A 12 -6.74 6.58 6.18
CA GLN A 12 -6.79 7.97 5.70
C GLN A 12 -5.69 8.26 4.66
N TRP A 13 -4.47 7.78 4.90
CA TRP A 13 -3.37 7.93 3.95
C TRP A 13 -3.70 7.24 2.62
N LEU A 14 -4.27 6.04 2.65
CA LEU A 14 -4.62 5.29 1.45
C LEU A 14 -5.69 6.03 0.63
N LEU A 15 -6.73 6.54 1.28
CA LEU A 15 -7.79 7.34 0.62
C LEU A 15 -7.24 8.61 -0.05
N ASN A 16 -6.30 9.28 0.61
CA ASN A 16 -5.63 10.46 0.06
C ASN A 16 -4.74 10.08 -1.14
N ALA A 17 -4.02 8.96 -1.05
CA ALA A 17 -3.17 8.45 -2.13
C ALA A 17 -3.97 8.01 -3.37
N ILE A 18 -5.16 7.44 -3.17
CA ILE A 18 -6.09 7.11 -4.26
C ILE A 18 -6.59 8.40 -4.93
N SER A 19 -7.05 9.35 -4.11
CA SER A 19 -7.62 10.62 -4.59
C SER A 19 -6.58 11.51 -5.28
N SER A 20 -5.29 11.36 -4.96
CA SER A 20 -4.23 12.14 -5.62
C SER A 20 -3.95 11.69 -7.06
N GLY A 21 -4.39 10.50 -7.46
CA GLY A 21 -4.14 9.94 -8.79
C GLY A 21 -2.66 9.73 -9.12
N SER A 22 -1.77 9.82 -8.13
CA SER A 22 -0.32 9.86 -8.34
C SER A 22 0.29 8.46 -8.56
N TYR A 23 -0.45 7.41 -8.22
CA TYR A 23 0.03 6.04 -8.25
C TYR A 23 -0.70 5.23 -9.33
N ARG A 24 0.04 4.74 -10.32
CA ARG A 24 -0.54 3.97 -11.44
C ARG A 24 -1.32 2.76 -10.91
N GLY A 25 -2.58 2.67 -11.31
CA GLY A 25 -3.46 1.54 -11.01
C GLY A 25 -4.04 1.53 -9.58
N LEU A 26 -3.66 2.49 -8.73
CA LEU A 26 -4.35 2.80 -7.47
C LEU A 26 -5.29 3.99 -7.75
N SER A 27 -6.59 3.70 -7.85
CA SER A 27 -7.57 4.72 -8.23
C SER A 27 -8.97 4.37 -7.76
N TRP A 28 -9.83 5.38 -7.65
CA TRP A 28 -11.28 5.20 -7.60
C TRP A 28 -11.76 4.54 -8.90
N ILE A 29 -12.75 3.67 -8.81
CA ILE A 29 -13.39 3.04 -9.98
C ILE A 29 -14.85 3.48 -10.16
N ASP A 30 -15.40 4.17 -9.17
CA ASP A 30 -16.72 4.77 -9.21
C ASP A 30 -16.65 6.29 -8.96
N PRO A 31 -17.60 7.08 -9.50
CA PRO A 31 -17.65 8.52 -9.28
C PRO A 31 -18.02 8.94 -7.84
N ALA A 32 -18.62 8.05 -7.04
CA ALA A 32 -19.00 8.35 -5.66
C ALA A 32 -17.82 8.18 -4.68
N HIS A 33 -16.66 7.73 -5.17
CA HIS A 33 -15.46 7.46 -4.37
C HIS A 33 -15.75 6.51 -3.21
N THR A 34 -16.51 5.45 -3.48
CA THR A 34 -16.82 4.39 -2.51
C THR A 34 -16.04 3.11 -2.75
N THR A 35 -15.60 2.89 -3.99
CA THR A 35 -14.96 1.67 -4.47
C THR A 35 -13.66 2.01 -5.17
N PHE A 36 -12.58 1.34 -4.79
CA PHE A 36 -11.26 1.60 -5.36
C PHE A 36 -10.54 0.32 -5.71
N ARG A 37 -9.56 0.45 -6.60
CA ARG A 37 -8.68 -0.65 -6.99
C ARG A 37 -7.27 -0.46 -6.47
N VAL A 38 -6.63 -1.56 -6.10
CA VAL A 38 -5.22 -1.62 -5.67
C VAL A 38 -4.44 -2.54 -6.60
N PRO A 39 -3.30 -2.11 -7.18
CA PRO A 39 -2.43 -2.97 -7.97
C PRO A 39 -1.94 -4.16 -7.16
N TRP A 40 -2.02 -5.36 -7.73
CA TRP A 40 -1.69 -6.62 -7.06
C TRP A 40 -0.68 -7.48 -7.82
N LYS A 41 0.23 -6.81 -8.53
CA LYS A 41 1.26 -7.43 -9.37
C LYS A 41 2.22 -8.32 -8.57
N HIS A 42 2.33 -9.58 -8.99
CA HIS A 42 3.26 -10.56 -8.40
C HIS A 42 4.73 -10.17 -8.64
N ASN A 43 5.54 -10.29 -7.60
CA ASN A 43 6.98 -9.92 -7.61
C ASN A 43 7.83 -10.70 -8.61
N ALA A 44 7.38 -11.90 -9.01
CA ALA A 44 8.09 -12.73 -9.98
C ALA A 44 8.04 -12.18 -11.42
N ARG A 45 7.25 -11.12 -11.67
CA ARG A 45 7.17 -10.52 -12.99
C ARG A 45 8.34 -9.57 -13.24
N LYS A 46 8.94 -9.68 -14.43
CA LYS A 46 10.08 -8.86 -14.86
C LYS A 46 9.72 -7.41 -15.20
N ASP A 47 8.44 -7.07 -15.29
CA ASP A 47 7.90 -5.76 -15.68
C ASP A 47 7.43 -4.92 -14.48
N ILE A 48 8.03 -5.09 -13.30
CA ILE A 48 7.78 -4.22 -12.14
C ILE A 48 8.59 -2.94 -12.29
N THR A 49 7.91 -1.81 -12.23
CA THR A 49 8.50 -0.48 -12.37
C THR A 49 8.71 0.20 -11.02
N SER A 50 9.50 1.28 -11.00
CA SER A 50 9.68 2.13 -9.82
C SER A 50 8.36 2.71 -9.30
N SER A 51 7.41 3.01 -10.19
CA SER A 51 6.07 3.50 -9.82
C SER A 51 5.23 2.42 -9.13
N ASP A 52 5.37 1.15 -9.54
CA ASP A 52 4.68 0.03 -8.89
C ASP A 52 5.14 -0.18 -7.44
N VAL A 53 6.33 0.30 -7.07
CA VAL A 53 6.89 0.12 -5.71
C VAL A 53 6.67 1.30 -4.80
N GLU A 54 6.39 2.48 -5.37
CA GLU A 54 6.29 3.73 -4.65
C GLU A 54 5.11 3.75 -3.68
N VAL A 55 3.94 3.26 -4.12
CA VAL A 55 2.75 3.13 -3.25
C VAL A 55 3.03 2.26 -2.03
N PHE A 56 3.77 1.15 -2.22
CA PHE A 56 4.12 0.25 -1.13
C PHE A 56 5.16 0.88 -0.20
N LYS A 57 6.11 1.63 -0.75
CA LYS A 57 7.11 2.37 0.03
C LYS A 57 6.44 3.40 0.94
N VAL A 58 5.64 4.31 0.38
CA VAL A 58 5.02 5.40 1.14
C VAL A 58 3.98 4.86 2.12
N GLY A 59 3.16 3.89 1.69
CA GLY A 59 2.18 3.25 2.56
C GLY A 59 2.81 2.40 3.66
N GLY A 60 3.85 1.64 3.33
CA GLY A 60 4.63 0.85 4.30
C GLY A 60 5.35 1.72 5.32
N MET A 61 5.91 2.86 4.89
CA MET A 61 6.54 3.84 5.79
C MET A 61 5.54 4.49 6.75
N SER A 62 4.31 4.77 6.29
CA SER A 62 3.24 5.31 7.14
C SER A 62 2.90 4.38 8.32
N VAL A 63 3.02 3.06 8.10
CA VAL A 63 2.81 2.03 9.14
C VAL A 63 4.02 1.94 10.07
N THR A 64 5.26 1.99 9.55
CA THR A 64 6.50 1.80 10.34
C THR A 64 6.98 3.04 11.08
N SER A 65 6.67 4.26 10.60
CA SER A 65 7.13 5.51 11.21
C SER A 65 6.62 5.72 12.64
N SER A 66 5.62 4.95 13.09
CA SER A 66 5.10 5.02 14.45
C SER A 66 5.96 4.28 15.50
N ASP A 67 6.92 3.45 15.08
CA ASP A 67 7.84 2.73 15.98
C ASP A 67 9.18 3.48 16.18
N LEU A 68 9.37 4.62 15.51
CA LEU A 68 10.64 5.36 15.48
C LEU A 68 10.61 6.67 16.29
N GLU A 69 9.62 6.89 17.16
CA GLU A 69 9.63 8.04 18.09
C GLU A 69 10.48 7.74 19.33
N GLY A 70 11.78 7.54 19.11
CA GLY A 70 12.79 7.39 20.16
C GLY A 70 14.20 7.68 19.63
N PRO A 71 15.16 8.07 20.50
CA PRO A 71 16.51 8.50 20.09
C PRO A 71 17.36 7.43 19.38
N HIS A 72 16.85 6.21 19.24
CA HIS A 72 17.42 5.12 18.44
C HIS A 72 16.67 4.90 17.11
N ALA A 73 16.07 5.95 16.56
CA ALA A 73 15.41 5.93 15.26
C ALA A 73 16.43 5.63 14.15
N HIS A 74 16.62 4.35 13.83
CA HIS A 74 17.27 3.99 12.59
C HIS A 74 16.29 4.33 11.46
N PRO A 75 16.63 5.26 10.54
CA PRO A 75 15.83 5.43 9.34
C PRO A 75 15.76 4.06 8.64
N PRO A 76 14.60 3.60 8.17
CA PRO A 76 14.58 2.41 7.33
C PRO A 76 15.53 2.69 6.17
N ALA A 77 16.57 1.86 6.07
CA ALA A 77 17.73 2.09 5.22
C ALA A 77 17.31 2.58 3.82
N PRO A 78 18.02 3.54 3.22
CA PRO A 78 17.75 3.93 1.84
C PRO A 78 17.91 2.67 0.98
N PRO A 79 16.86 2.18 0.31
CA PRO A 79 17.02 0.95 -0.42
C PRO A 79 17.67 1.28 -1.75
N GLY A 80 18.92 0.85 -1.87
CA GLY A 80 19.28 0.15 -3.10
C GLY A 80 18.26 -0.96 -3.34
N LEU A 81 17.73 -1.02 -4.57
CA LEU A 81 16.80 -2.03 -5.05
C LEU A 81 17.22 -3.42 -4.54
N GLY A 82 16.40 -4.07 -3.72
CA GLY A 82 16.62 -5.49 -3.39
C GLY A 82 16.00 -5.97 -2.09
N LYS A 83 16.25 -5.27 -0.96
CA LYS A 83 15.76 -5.73 0.37
C LYS A 83 14.71 -4.83 1.06
N GLY A 84 14.54 -3.57 0.69
CA GLY A 84 13.46 -2.74 1.30
C GLY A 84 12.06 -3.03 0.74
N GLN A 85 12.00 -3.38 -0.55
CA GLN A 85 10.76 -3.51 -1.31
C GLN A 85 9.83 -4.60 -0.77
N TRP A 86 10.39 -5.73 -0.32
CA TRP A 86 9.59 -6.84 0.22
C TRP A 86 8.93 -6.47 1.56
N ALA A 87 9.64 -5.75 2.43
CA ALA A 87 9.14 -5.34 3.73
C ALA A 87 7.96 -4.38 3.56
N TRP A 88 8.09 -3.43 2.64
CA TRP A 88 7.06 -2.45 2.33
C TRP A 88 5.81 -3.05 1.71
N LYS A 89 5.95 -3.99 0.76
CA LYS A 89 4.81 -4.73 0.20
C LYS A 89 4.08 -5.55 1.27
N THR A 90 4.82 -6.26 2.12
CA THR A 90 4.24 -7.04 3.21
C THR A 90 3.51 -6.12 4.20
N ASN A 91 4.15 -5.05 4.65
CA ASN A 91 3.56 -4.09 5.60
C ASN A 91 2.29 -3.45 5.05
N PHE A 92 2.30 -3.02 3.78
CA PHE A 92 1.11 -2.47 3.12
C PHE A 92 -0.04 -3.48 3.11
N ARG A 93 0.21 -4.73 2.72
CA ARG A 93 -0.85 -5.76 2.64
C ARG A 93 -1.40 -6.13 4.01
N CYS A 94 -0.52 -6.23 5.02
CA CYS A 94 -0.92 -6.46 6.40
C CYS A 94 -1.72 -5.27 6.95
N ALA A 95 -1.31 -4.03 6.67
CA ALA A 95 -2.04 -2.84 7.08
C ALA A 95 -3.43 -2.79 6.42
N LEU A 96 -3.50 -2.95 5.10
CA LEU A 96 -4.75 -3.02 4.35
C LEU A 96 -5.72 -4.06 4.94
N SER A 97 -5.22 -5.27 5.21
CA SER A 97 -6.03 -6.36 5.76
C SER A 97 -6.44 -6.12 7.22
N SER A 98 -5.57 -5.51 8.03
CA SER A 98 -5.79 -5.32 9.47
C SER A 98 -6.62 -4.08 9.82
N THR A 99 -6.77 -3.13 8.89
CA THR A 99 -7.64 -1.97 9.13
C THR A 99 -9.10 -2.36 9.31
N HIS A 100 -9.56 -3.43 8.66
CA HIS A 100 -10.99 -3.81 8.57
C HIS A 100 -11.89 -2.67 8.06
N MET A 101 -11.32 -1.61 7.47
CA MET A 101 -12.04 -0.46 6.93
C MET A 101 -12.51 -0.69 5.50
N PHE A 102 -11.85 -1.60 4.79
CA PHE A 102 -12.06 -1.87 3.37
C PHE A 102 -12.41 -3.34 3.18
N LYS A 103 -13.45 -3.61 2.40
CA LYS A 103 -13.94 -4.96 2.15
C LYS A 103 -13.56 -5.35 0.73
N LEU A 104 -12.87 -6.48 0.58
CA LEU A 104 -12.59 -7.01 -0.75
C LEU A 104 -13.92 -7.32 -1.48
N GLU A 105 -14.17 -6.64 -2.58
CA GLU A 105 -15.33 -6.88 -3.45
C GLU A 105 -14.95 -7.89 -4.55
N ASP A 106 -13.85 -7.64 -5.25
CA ASP A 106 -13.38 -8.50 -6.35
C ASP A 106 -11.87 -8.77 -6.29
N ASP A 107 -11.48 -10.02 -6.60
CA ASP A 107 -10.10 -10.46 -6.69
C ASP A 107 -9.67 -10.73 -8.14
N HIS A 108 -9.02 -9.74 -8.75
CA HIS A 108 -8.42 -9.84 -10.08
C HIS A 108 -6.89 -10.06 -10.03
N SER A 109 -6.34 -10.52 -8.90
CA SER A 109 -4.89 -10.63 -8.72
C SER A 109 -4.20 -11.62 -9.66
N LYS A 110 -4.97 -12.55 -10.25
CA LYS A 110 -4.47 -13.57 -11.18
C LYS A 110 -4.48 -13.13 -12.66
N ARG A 111 -4.95 -11.91 -12.96
CA ARG A 111 -4.96 -11.39 -14.34
C ARG A 111 -3.54 -11.23 -14.89
N GLY A 112 -3.37 -11.61 -16.16
CA GLY A 112 -2.07 -11.60 -16.83
C GLY A 112 -1.64 -10.22 -17.32
N ASP A 113 -2.58 -9.34 -17.61
CA ASP A 113 -2.37 -7.98 -18.11
C ASP A 113 -2.39 -6.96 -16.97
N ASP A 114 -3.44 -6.99 -16.15
CA ASP A 114 -3.73 -5.98 -15.12
C ASP A 114 -4.16 -6.62 -13.79
N PRO A 115 -3.21 -7.22 -13.03
CA PRO A 115 -3.51 -7.82 -11.75
C PRO A 115 -3.82 -6.77 -10.68
N HIS A 116 -5.05 -6.77 -10.14
CA HIS A 116 -5.50 -5.83 -9.11
C HIS A 116 -6.54 -6.46 -8.18
N LYS A 117 -6.89 -5.76 -7.10
CA LYS A 117 -7.99 -6.09 -6.19
C LYS A 117 -8.90 -4.89 -6.03
N VAL A 118 -10.19 -5.13 -5.93
CA VAL A 118 -11.23 -4.10 -5.73
C VAL A 118 -11.71 -4.15 -4.30
N PHE A 119 -11.75 -3.00 -3.65
CA PHE A 119 -12.10 -2.82 -2.25
C PHE A 119 -13.14 -1.71 -2.08
#